data_AF-A0A6P1LHJ3-F1
#
_entry.id   AF-A0A6P1LHJ3-F1
#
_cell.length_a   1.000
_cell.length_b   1.000
_cell.length_c   1.000
_cell.angle_alpha   90.00
_cell.angle_beta   90.00
_cell.angle_gamma   90.00
#
_symmetry.space_group_name_H-M   'P 1'
#
loop_
_entity.id
_entity.type
_entity.pdbx_description
1 polymer ?
#
loop_
_entity_poly.entity_id
_entity_poly.type
_entity_poly.pdbx_seq_one_letter_code
_entity_poly.pdbx_strand_id
1 'polypeptide(L)'
;MNELELRQKFENNINKVVTNFNSICPDNESKLSFIKTAIKSDNMLEMLSSENTKLLKEAMEAFIDSAKVTETRKMQQAMLMPLLAKMFKDTPFSEMKSYFEQDSKMYSLFCMMFVTFKYEESLKKHGEEHHKDILAALDKYVYGITSL
;
A
#
# COMPACT_ATOMS: atom_id res chain seq x y z
N MET A 1 -24.59 -0.24 -10.27
CA MET A 1 -23.75 0.86 -9.77
C MET A 1 -23.12 1.53 -10.99
N ASN A 2 -23.31 2.84 -11.18
CA ASN A 2 -22.77 3.56 -12.36
C ASN A 2 -21.28 3.93 -12.15
N GLU A 3 -20.60 4.41 -13.21
CA GLU A 3 -19.15 4.71 -13.15
C GLU A 3 -18.80 5.76 -12.08
N LEU A 4 -19.68 6.75 -11.88
CA LEU A 4 -19.49 7.80 -10.88
C LEU A 4 -19.54 7.23 -9.46
N GLU A 5 -20.51 6.37 -9.17
CA GLU A 5 -20.65 5.68 -7.87
C GLU A 5 -19.45 4.77 -7.59
N LEU A 6 -18.92 4.09 -8.62
CA LEU A 6 -17.72 3.26 -8.50
C LEU A 6 -16.49 4.11 -8.14
N ARG A 7 -16.29 5.24 -8.81
CA ARG A 7 -15.18 6.17 -8.51
C ARG A 7 -15.28 6.71 -7.09
N GLN A 8 -16.47 7.14 -6.67
CA GLN A 8 -16.70 7.64 -5.31
C GLN A 8 -16.42 6.55 -4.26
N LYS A 9 -16.85 5.31 -4.49
CA LYS A 9 -16.58 4.19 -3.58
C LYS A 9 -15.07 3.90 -3.48
N PHE A 10 -14.36 3.93 -4.60
CA PHE A 10 -12.91 3.78 -4.64
C PHE A 10 -12.21 4.89 -3.84
N GLU A 11 -12.54 6.15 -4.11
CA GLU A 11 -11.96 7.31 -3.40
C GLU A 11 -12.27 7.28 -1.91
N ASN A 12 -13.49 6.90 -1.52
CA ASN A 12 -13.87 6.75 -0.12
C ASN A 12 -13.02 5.69 0.58
N ASN A 13 -12.77 4.55 -0.06
CA ASN A 13 -11.91 3.51 0.49
C ASN A 13 -10.46 3.98 0.59
N ILE A 14 -9.91 4.63 -0.44
CA ILE A 14 -8.56 5.22 -0.41
C ILE A 14 -8.42 6.25 0.71
N ASN A 15 -9.41 7.11 0.93
CA ASN A 15 -9.39 8.09 2.01
C ASN A 15 -9.45 7.43 3.40
N LYS A 16 -10.15 6.30 3.55
CA LYS A 16 -10.11 5.49 4.78
C LYS A 16 -8.73 4.88 5.03
N VAL A 17 -8.09 4.33 3.99
CA VAL A 17 -6.71 3.80 4.08
C VAL A 17 -5.78 4.88 4.62
N VAL A 18 -5.81 6.07 4.02
CA VAL A 18 -4.94 7.19 4.37
C VAL A 18 -5.24 7.69 5.79
N THR A 19 -6.51 7.87 6.15
CA THR A 19 -6.91 8.33 7.48
C THR A 19 -6.48 7.35 8.57
N ASN A 20 -6.77 6.06 8.41
CA ASN A 20 -6.45 5.06 9.40
C ASN A 20 -4.94 4.85 9.52
N PHE A 21 -4.22 4.81 8.39
CA PHE A 21 -2.76 4.66 8.42
C PHE A 21 -2.06 5.90 8.99
N ASN A 22 -2.50 7.12 8.66
CA ASN A 22 -1.92 8.34 9.23
C ASN A 22 -2.18 8.48 10.74
N SER A 23 -3.22 7.83 11.27
CA SER A 23 -3.45 7.75 12.72
C SER A 23 -2.39 6.88 13.42
N ILE A 24 -1.72 5.98 12.69
CA ILE A 24 -0.63 5.12 13.17
C ILE A 24 0.74 5.75 12.86
N CYS A 25 0.88 6.29 11.65
CA CYS A 25 2.12 6.87 11.11
C CYS A 25 1.85 8.30 10.60
N PRO A 26 1.79 9.31 11.48
CA PRO A 26 1.34 10.66 11.11
C PRO A 26 2.30 11.41 10.18
N ASP A 27 3.60 11.13 10.27
CA ASP A 27 4.66 11.85 9.57
C ASP A 27 5.51 10.92 8.69
N ASN A 28 6.46 11.47 7.94
CA ASN A 28 7.29 10.67 7.01
C ASN A 28 8.30 9.77 7.75
N GLU A 29 8.73 10.17 8.95
CA GLU A 29 9.68 9.41 9.75
C GLU A 29 9.04 8.14 10.33
N SER A 30 7.83 8.25 10.87
CA SER A 30 7.03 7.12 11.33
C SER A 30 6.65 6.17 10.20
N LYS A 31 6.32 6.69 9.00
CA LYS A 31 6.10 5.86 7.79
C LYS A 31 7.37 5.11 7.36
N LEU A 32 8.53 5.77 7.41
CA LEU A 32 9.82 5.14 7.13
C LEU A 32 10.17 4.06 8.17
N SER A 33 9.94 4.34 9.45
CA SER A 33 10.15 3.38 10.52
C SER A 33 9.23 2.16 10.38
N PHE A 34 7.97 2.39 10.04
CA PHE A 34 6.99 1.33 9.77
C PHE A 34 7.47 0.41 8.64
N ILE A 35 7.89 0.97 7.50
CA ILE A 35 8.31 0.15 6.37
C ILE A 35 9.62 -0.58 6.64
N LYS A 36 10.58 0.05 7.34
CA LYS A 36 11.81 -0.62 7.81
C LYS A 36 11.50 -1.81 8.72
N THR A 37 10.47 -1.70 9.54
CA THR A 37 9.99 -2.79 10.41
C THR A 37 9.33 -3.89 9.60
N ALA A 38 8.48 -3.53 8.63
CA ALA A 38 7.81 -4.48 7.76
C ALA A 38 8.76 -5.31 6.88
N ILE A 39 9.92 -4.77 6.50
CA ILE A 39 10.96 -5.53 5.76
C ILE A 39 11.62 -6.59 6.66
N LYS A 40 11.90 -6.22 7.92
CA LYS A 40 12.67 -7.05 8.85
C LYS A 40 11.81 -8.09 9.57
N SER A 41 10.48 -7.96 9.50
CA SER A 41 9.55 -8.87 10.13
C SER A 41 9.27 -10.04 9.20
N ASP A 42 9.75 -11.23 9.58
CA ASP A 42 9.40 -12.49 8.91
C ASP A 42 7.93 -12.86 9.18
N ASN A 43 7.28 -12.21 10.14
CA ASN A 43 5.91 -12.49 10.56
C ASN A 43 5.08 -11.20 10.72
N MET A 44 4.43 -10.79 9.64
CA MET A 44 3.53 -9.64 9.62
C MET A 44 2.39 -9.72 10.66
N LEU A 45 2.05 -10.92 11.15
CA LEU A 45 1.05 -11.10 12.23
C LEU A 45 1.51 -10.49 13.56
N GLU A 46 2.83 -10.40 13.79
CA GLU A 46 3.40 -9.80 15.00
C GLU A 46 3.35 -8.26 14.95
N MET A 47 3.45 -7.66 13.76
CA MET A 47 3.15 -6.22 13.59
C MET A 47 1.67 -5.91 13.85
N LEU A 48 0.80 -6.89 13.59
CA LEU A 48 -0.65 -6.87 13.81
C LEU A 48 -1.07 -7.40 15.19
N SER A 49 -0.20 -7.41 16.21
CA SER A 49 -0.59 -7.76 17.59
C SER A 49 -0.50 -6.61 18.61
N SER A 50 -0.24 -5.37 18.17
CA SER A 50 -0.18 -4.16 19.00
C SER A 50 -1.53 -3.42 19.11
N GLU A 51 -1.63 -2.37 19.95
CA GLU A 51 -2.85 -1.54 20.07
C GLU A 51 -3.26 -0.86 18.73
N ASN A 52 -2.28 -0.61 17.84
CA ASN A 52 -2.49 -0.07 16.49
C ASN A 52 -3.02 -1.10 15.47
N THR A 53 -3.12 -2.37 15.88
CA THR A 53 -3.56 -3.48 15.01
C THR A 53 -4.92 -3.26 14.39
N LYS A 54 -5.87 -2.71 15.16
CA LYS A 54 -7.24 -2.55 14.67
C LYS A 54 -7.28 -1.59 13.50
N LEU A 55 -6.68 -0.41 13.66
CA LEU A 55 -6.59 0.61 12.61
C LEU A 55 -5.81 0.10 11.39
N LEU A 56 -4.74 -0.68 11.62
CA LEU A 56 -3.95 -1.26 10.54
C LEU A 56 -4.77 -2.29 9.74
N LYS A 57 -5.50 -3.18 10.43
CA LYS A 57 -6.42 -4.13 9.79
C LYS A 57 -7.51 -3.41 9.00
N GLU A 58 -8.14 -2.40 9.57
CA GLU A 58 -9.15 -1.60 8.89
C GLU A 58 -8.58 -0.88 7.66
N ALA A 59 -7.35 -0.37 7.74
CA ALA A 59 -6.66 0.22 6.60
C ALA A 59 -6.36 -0.82 5.50
N MET A 60 -5.93 -2.03 5.87
CA MET A 60 -5.69 -3.13 4.93
C MET A 60 -6.99 -3.59 4.26
N GLU A 61 -8.06 -3.77 5.04
CA GLU A 61 -9.38 -4.14 4.54
C GLU A 61 -9.92 -3.07 3.58
N ALA A 62 -9.81 -1.78 3.93
CA ALA A 62 -10.18 -0.68 3.03
C ALA A 62 -9.34 -0.67 1.74
N PHE A 63 -8.06 -1.00 1.81
CA PHE A 63 -7.19 -1.11 0.64
C PHE A 63 -7.62 -2.27 -0.27
N ILE A 64 -7.82 -3.46 0.30
CA ILE A 64 -8.32 -4.64 -0.42
C ILE A 64 -9.70 -4.36 -1.04
N ASP A 65 -10.59 -3.72 -0.29
CA ASP A 65 -11.92 -3.36 -0.77
C ASP A 65 -11.87 -2.30 -1.86
N SER A 66 -10.90 -1.38 -1.84
CA SER A 66 -10.65 -0.44 -2.93
C SER A 66 -10.32 -1.17 -4.24
N ALA A 67 -9.52 -2.23 -4.16
CA ALA A 67 -9.22 -3.08 -5.32
C ALA A 67 -10.46 -3.87 -5.76
N LYS A 68 -11.40 -4.21 -4.86
CA LYS A 68 -12.61 -4.98 -5.20
C LYS A 68 -13.79 -4.13 -5.68
N VAL A 69 -13.67 -2.80 -5.76
CA VAL A 69 -14.79 -1.92 -6.15
C VAL A 69 -15.34 -2.25 -7.54
N THR A 70 -14.52 -2.77 -8.44
CA THR A 70 -14.90 -2.96 -9.84
C THR A 70 -15.09 -4.43 -10.21
N GLU A 71 -16.08 -4.72 -11.06
CA GLU A 71 -16.42 -6.07 -11.52
C GLU A 71 -15.41 -6.67 -12.52
N THR A 72 -14.53 -5.84 -13.10
CA THR A 72 -13.55 -6.31 -14.11
C THR A 72 -12.13 -5.90 -13.75
N ARG A 73 -11.18 -6.80 -14.06
CA ARG A 73 -9.74 -6.58 -13.92
C ARG A 73 -9.26 -5.31 -14.65
N LYS A 74 -9.88 -4.96 -15.78
CA LYS A 74 -9.58 -3.74 -16.56
C LYS A 74 -9.93 -2.46 -15.80
N MET A 75 -11.06 -2.42 -15.09
CA MET A 75 -11.46 -1.23 -14.32
C MET A 75 -10.63 -1.10 -13.03
N GLN A 76 -10.32 -2.22 -12.38
CA GLN A 76 -9.35 -2.31 -11.29
C GLN A 76 -8.01 -1.69 -11.68
N GLN A 77 -7.47 -2.14 -12.82
CA GLN A 77 -6.25 -1.58 -13.40
C GLN A 77 -6.43 -0.11 -13.75
N ALA A 78 -7.56 0.32 -14.32
CA ALA A 78 -7.77 1.74 -14.63
C ALA A 78 -7.81 2.65 -13.39
N MET A 79 -8.19 2.14 -12.21
CA MET A 79 -8.25 2.89 -10.96
C MET A 79 -6.94 2.82 -10.16
N LEU A 80 -6.24 1.67 -10.18
CA LEU A 80 -4.97 1.47 -9.49
C LEU A 80 -3.76 1.91 -10.35
N MET A 81 -3.82 1.78 -11.67
CA MET A 81 -2.69 2.13 -12.54
C MET A 81 -2.31 3.60 -12.49
N PRO A 82 -3.22 4.59 -12.38
CA PRO A 82 -2.79 5.97 -12.20
C PRO A 82 -1.93 6.15 -10.94
N LEU A 83 -2.26 5.45 -9.84
CA LEU A 83 -1.47 5.46 -8.61
C LEU A 83 -0.11 4.76 -8.81
N LEU A 84 -0.13 3.56 -9.40
CA LEU A 84 1.07 2.77 -9.64
C LEU A 84 2.01 3.40 -10.69
N ALA A 85 1.47 4.00 -11.75
CA ALA A 85 2.24 4.67 -12.79
C ALA A 85 2.92 5.93 -12.25
N LYS A 86 2.19 6.75 -11.48
CA LYS A 86 2.76 7.92 -10.83
C LYS A 86 3.89 7.55 -9.86
N MET A 87 3.74 6.43 -9.12
CA MET A 87 4.78 5.94 -8.20
C MET A 87 5.98 5.30 -8.90
N PHE A 88 5.76 4.45 -9.92
CA PHE A 88 6.77 3.50 -10.37
C PHE A 88 7.29 3.77 -11.79
N LYS A 89 6.53 4.49 -12.61
CA LYS A 89 6.88 4.76 -14.01
C LYS A 89 7.44 6.17 -14.20
N ASP A 90 6.87 7.14 -13.50
CA ASP A 90 7.18 8.56 -13.74
C ASP A 90 8.18 9.14 -12.73
N THR A 91 8.48 8.39 -11.66
CA THR A 91 9.42 8.82 -10.61
C THR A 91 10.68 7.97 -10.66
N PRO A 92 11.86 8.56 -10.96
CA PRO A 92 13.13 7.86 -10.87
C PRO A 92 13.35 7.26 -9.48
N PHE A 93 13.97 6.09 -9.42
CA PHE A 93 14.24 5.39 -8.16
C PHE A 93 14.98 6.26 -7.13
N SER A 94 15.93 7.07 -7.59
CA SER A 94 16.71 8.01 -6.79
C SER A 94 15.91 9.17 -6.20
N GLU A 95 14.73 9.48 -6.76
CA GLU A 95 13.89 10.63 -6.38
C GLU A 95 12.68 10.21 -5.54
N MET A 96 12.46 8.90 -5.42
CA MET A 96 11.27 8.32 -4.82
C MET A 96 11.08 8.71 -3.35
N LYS A 97 12.18 8.85 -2.60
CA LYS A 97 12.13 9.38 -1.23
C LYS A 97 11.58 10.82 -1.21
N SER A 98 12.09 11.69 -2.08
CA SER A 98 11.63 13.09 -2.18
C SER A 98 10.18 13.16 -2.67
N TYR A 99 9.79 12.30 -3.60
CA TYR A 99 8.40 12.18 -4.05
C TYR A 99 7.45 11.85 -2.90
N PHE A 100 7.78 10.85 -2.07
CA PHE A 100 6.97 10.50 -0.91
C PHE A 100 6.97 11.56 0.19
N GLU A 101 8.06 12.33 0.32
CA GLU A 101 8.10 13.48 1.22
C GLU A 101 7.15 14.60 0.78
N GLN A 102 6.95 14.77 -0.52
CA GLN A 102 6.04 15.78 -1.10
C GLN A 102 4.58 15.31 -1.19
N ASP A 103 4.34 14.00 -1.31
CA ASP A 103 3.01 13.41 -1.44
C ASP A 103 2.77 12.36 -0.34
N SER A 104 2.47 12.86 0.87
CA SER A 104 2.23 12.03 2.07
C SER A 104 1.09 11.02 1.87
N LYS A 105 0.06 11.37 1.07
CA LYS A 105 -1.02 10.45 0.71
C LYS A 105 -0.48 9.25 -0.07
N MET A 106 0.38 9.49 -1.06
CA MET A 106 1.01 8.43 -1.83
C MET A 106 1.96 7.59 -0.98
N TYR A 107 2.65 8.20 -0.02
CA TYR A 107 3.49 7.44 0.91
C TYR A 107 2.67 6.47 1.76
N SER A 108 1.54 6.94 2.31
CA SER A 108 0.61 6.08 3.05
C SER A 108 0.09 4.92 2.22
N LEU A 109 -0.30 5.19 0.97
CA LEU A 109 -0.76 4.15 0.05
C LEU A 109 0.33 3.15 -0.32
N PHE A 110 1.58 3.61 -0.49
CA PHE A 110 2.72 2.75 -0.74
C PHE A 110 3.00 1.81 0.44
N CYS A 111 3.06 2.34 1.66
CA CYS A 111 3.22 1.54 2.87
C CYS A 111 2.11 0.48 3.02
N MET A 112 0.87 0.88 2.74
CA MET A 112 -0.30 0.00 2.85
C MET A 112 -0.35 -1.06 1.75
N MET A 113 0.06 -0.74 0.54
CA MET A 113 0.24 -1.73 -0.52
C MET A 113 1.30 -2.76 -0.14
N PHE A 114 2.48 -2.30 0.33
CA PHE A 114 3.56 -3.19 0.74
C PHE A 114 3.14 -4.17 1.84
N VAL A 115 2.57 -3.66 2.94
CA VAL A 115 2.15 -4.48 4.09
C VAL A 115 1.05 -5.46 3.71
N THR A 116 0.13 -5.07 2.82
CA THR A 116 -0.99 -5.92 2.37
C THR A 116 -0.47 -7.09 1.56
N PHE A 117 0.42 -6.85 0.60
CA PHE A 117 0.99 -7.92 -0.23
C PHE A 117 1.88 -8.88 0.58
N LYS A 118 2.68 -8.36 1.52
CA LYS A 118 3.46 -9.19 2.47
C LYS A 118 2.56 -10.06 3.35
N TYR A 119 1.46 -9.50 3.85
CA TYR A 119 0.48 -10.25 4.63
C TYR A 119 -0.20 -11.36 3.81
N GLU A 120 -0.63 -11.06 2.59
CA GLU A 120 -1.24 -12.04 1.68
C GLU A 120 -0.27 -13.19 1.32
N GLU A 121 1.02 -12.87 1.16
CA GLU A 121 2.10 -13.86 0.98
C GLU A 121 2.27 -14.75 2.22
N SER A 122 2.30 -14.16 3.42
CA SER A 122 2.43 -14.90 4.69
C SER A 122 1.28 -15.89 4.92
N LEU A 123 0.08 -15.55 4.45
CA LEU A 123 -1.10 -16.41 4.52
C LEU A 123 -1.11 -17.50 3.44
N LYS A 124 -0.13 -17.52 2.52
CA LYS A 124 -0.10 -18.37 1.32
C LYS A 124 -1.40 -18.31 0.52
N LYS A 125 -2.15 -17.20 0.63
CA LYS A 125 -3.46 -17.05 -0.03
C LYS A 125 -3.33 -16.88 -1.55
N HIS A 126 -2.13 -16.58 -2.04
CA HIS A 126 -1.82 -16.55 -3.47
C HIS A 126 -0.57 -17.36 -3.80
N GLY A 127 -0.73 -18.38 -4.63
CA GLY A 127 0.34 -19.19 -5.22
C GLY A 127 0.75 -18.73 -6.62
N GLU A 128 0.42 -17.49 -7.01
CA GLU A 128 0.65 -17.00 -8.37
C GLU A 128 2.01 -16.29 -8.49
N GLU A 129 2.77 -16.58 -9.55
CA GLU A 129 4.03 -15.91 -9.90
C GLU A 129 3.86 -14.38 -9.97
N HIS A 130 2.70 -13.90 -10.40
CA HIS A 130 2.37 -12.47 -10.45
C HIS A 130 2.42 -11.76 -9.08
N HIS A 131 2.09 -12.45 -7.98
CA HIS A 131 2.17 -11.89 -6.63
C HIS A 131 3.63 -11.68 -6.23
N LYS A 132 4.51 -12.62 -6.59
CA LYS A 132 5.95 -12.56 -6.35
C LYS A 132 6.60 -11.45 -7.17
N ASP A 133 6.18 -11.24 -8.41
CA ASP A 133 6.70 -10.15 -9.25
C ASP A 133 6.36 -8.77 -8.68
N ILE A 134 5.12 -8.59 -8.19
CA ILE A 134 4.70 -7.35 -7.54
C ILE A 134 5.50 -7.12 -6.25
N LEU A 135 5.65 -8.14 -5.41
CA LEU A 135 6.44 -8.04 -4.19
C LEU A 135 7.92 -7.74 -4.46
N ALA A 136 8.52 -8.41 -5.45
CA ALA A 136 9.91 -8.15 -5.84
C ALA A 136 10.10 -6.74 -6.39
N ALA A 137 9.11 -6.19 -7.11
CA ALA A 137 9.12 -4.79 -7.50
C ALA A 137 9.06 -3.90 -6.25
N LEU A 138 8.06 -4.09 -5.38
CA LEU A 138 7.90 -3.31 -4.15
C LEU A 138 9.14 -3.35 -3.25
N ASP A 139 9.75 -4.52 -3.04
CA ASP A 139 10.97 -4.68 -2.25
C ASP A 139 12.13 -3.83 -2.81
N LYS A 140 12.28 -3.72 -4.14
CA LYS A 140 13.26 -2.80 -4.74
C LYS A 140 12.96 -1.37 -4.32
N TYR A 141 11.72 -0.91 -4.49
CA TYR A 141 11.33 0.47 -4.15
C TYR A 141 11.53 0.77 -2.66
N VAL A 142 11.16 -0.16 -1.81
CA VAL A 142 11.40 -0.09 -0.36
C VAL A 142 12.90 -0.01 -0.04
N TYR A 143 13.75 -0.81 -0.70
CA TYR A 143 15.20 -0.71 -0.54
C TYR A 143 15.70 0.70 -0.87
N GLY A 144 15.24 1.30 -1.98
CA GLY A 144 15.64 2.65 -2.38
C GLY A 144 15.26 3.76 -1.39
N ILE A 145 14.12 3.61 -0.70
CA ILE A 145 13.66 4.57 0.30
C ILE A 145 14.37 4.36 1.64
N THR A 146 14.77 3.13 1.95
CA THR A 146 15.33 2.75 3.26
C THR A 146 16.86 2.73 3.31
N SER A 147 17.54 2.65 2.16
CA SER A 147 19.01 2.72 2.06
C SER A 147 19.50 4.15 2.29
N LEU A 148 19.72 4.45 3.57
CA LEU A 148 20.61 5.48 4.12
C LEU A 148 21.52 4.80 5.14
#